data_AF-A0A238C5A9-F1
#
_entry.id   AF-A0A238C5A9-F1
#
_cell.length_a   1.000
_cell.length_b   1.000
_cell.length_c   1.000
_cell.angle_alpha   90.00
_cell.angle_beta   90.00
_cell.angle_gamma   90.00
#
_symmetry.space_group_name_H-M   'P 1'
#
loop_
_entity.id
_entity.type
_entity.pdbx_description
1 polymer ?
#
loop_
_entity_poly.entity_id
_entity_poly.type
_entity_poly.pdbx_seq_one_letter_code
_entity_poly.pdbx_strand_id
1 'polypeptide(L)'
;MAERTVVPVDPLSHKPIELWRKYLKQGRVSEPVKPLRLDTPIFEDKVRFVCISDTHEKLEELLPLIPDGDVLIHAGDFTNYGDIGEVIKFNAQIGNLPHKHKLVVAGNHEIGFEDGEELNEKQLAGLNMLGINKPYELLTNCSYLCDRQIEVLNFLLI
;
A
#
# COMPACT_ATOMS: atom_id res chain seq x y z
N MET A 1 -3.10 -28.73 15.18
CA MET A 1 -3.98 -27.66 14.66
C MET A 1 -3.66 -26.43 15.49
N ALA A 2 -3.19 -25.33 14.88
CA ALA A 2 -2.92 -24.12 15.64
C ALA A 2 -4.25 -23.58 16.18
N GLU A 3 -4.28 -23.26 17.48
CA GLU A 3 -5.45 -22.68 18.12
C GLU A 3 -5.73 -21.32 17.48
N ARG A 4 -6.93 -21.15 16.90
CA ARG A 4 -7.29 -19.92 16.20
C ARG A 4 -7.52 -18.82 17.23
N THR A 5 -6.56 -17.94 17.41
CA THR A 5 -6.74 -16.74 18.24
C THR A 5 -7.88 -15.90 17.66
N VAL A 6 -8.96 -15.74 18.42
CA VAL A 6 -10.08 -14.87 18.05
C VAL A 6 -9.85 -13.50 18.67
N VAL A 7 -9.87 -12.45 17.85
CA VAL A 7 -9.82 -11.06 18.32
C VAL A 7 -11.24 -10.49 18.27
N PRO A 8 -11.92 -10.29 19.41
CA PRO A 8 -13.28 -9.74 19.43
C PRO A 8 -13.26 -8.23 19.18
N VAL A 9 -14.40 -7.69 18.72
CA VAL A 9 -14.59 -6.24 18.61
C VAL A 9 -14.61 -5.62 20.02
N ASP A 10 -13.70 -4.68 20.30
CA ASP A 10 -13.69 -3.98 21.57
C ASP A 10 -14.94 -3.08 21.69
N PRO A 11 -15.63 -3.04 22.85
CA PRO A 11 -16.79 -2.18 23.06
C PRO A 11 -16.56 -0.68 22.77
N LEU A 12 -15.30 -0.20 22.84
CA LEU A 12 -14.93 1.18 22.52
C LEU A 12 -14.45 1.36 21.07
N SER A 13 -14.70 0.41 20.16
CA SER A 13 -14.31 0.53 18.73
C SER A 13 -14.82 1.81 18.07
N HIS A 14 -15.98 2.31 18.51
CA HIS A 14 -16.59 3.56 18.05
C HIS A 14 -16.02 4.82 18.75
N LYS A 15 -15.06 4.67 19.67
CA LYS A 15 -14.43 5.75 20.44
C LYS A 15 -12.92 5.59 20.50
N PRO A 16 -12.19 5.78 19.38
CA PRO A 16 -10.77 5.44 19.27
C PRO A 16 -9.89 6.17 20.29
N ILE A 17 -10.22 7.41 20.65
CA ILE A 17 -9.47 8.19 21.67
C ILE A 17 -9.62 7.57 23.07
N GLU A 18 -10.84 7.15 23.44
CA GLU A 18 -11.08 6.49 24.72
C GLU A 18 -10.40 5.11 24.76
N LEU A 19 -10.48 4.36 23.65
CA LEU A 19 -9.82 3.06 23.49
C LEU A 19 -8.29 3.18 23.59
N TRP A 20 -7.69 4.18 22.93
CA TRP A 20 -6.26 4.48 23.04
C TRP A 20 -5.87 4.77 24.50
N ARG A 21 -6.60 5.65 25.19
CA ARG A 21 -6.34 5.98 26.60
C ARG A 21 -6.46 4.76 27.51
N LYS A 22 -7.44 3.88 27.27
CA LYS A 22 -7.61 2.60 28.01
C LYS A 22 -6.35 1.74 27.87
N TYR A 23 -5.89 1.48 26.65
CA TYR A 23 -4.73 0.62 26.43
C TYR A 23 -3.40 1.24 26.87
N LEU A 24 -3.24 2.56 26.70
CA LEU A 24 -2.07 3.27 27.20
C LEU A 24 -1.96 3.11 28.73
N LYS A 25 -3.08 3.24 29.46
CA LYS A 25 -3.14 3.01 30.92
C LYS A 25 -2.87 1.55 31.31
N GLN A 26 -3.10 0.60 30.41
CA GLN A 26 -2.81 -0.83 30.62
C GLN A 26 -1.35 -1.20 30.31
N GLY A 27 -0.49 -0.20 30.02
CA GLY A 27 0.94 -0.42 29.79
C GLY A 27 1.32 -0.64 28.33
N ARG A 28 0.46 -0.26 27.36
CA ARG A 28 0.86 -0.26 25.95
C ARG A 28 1.98 0.76 25.74
N VAL A 29 3.11 0.29 25.22
CA VAL A 29 4.28 1.14 24.93
C VAL A 29 4.20 1.68 23.51
N SER A 30 4.50 2.96 23.34
CA SER A 30 4.60 3.64 22.05
C SER A 30 5.74 4.64 22.15
N GLU A 31 6.92 4.22 21.68
CA GLU A 31 8.13 5.02 21.74
C GLU A 31 8.56 5.47 20.34
N PRO A 32 9.00 6.73 20.16
CA PRO A 32 9.58 7.16 18.91
C PRO A 32 10.82 6.35 18.55
N VAL A 33 10.88 5.87 17.31
CA VAL A 33 12.10 5.26 16.76
C VAL A 33 13.00 6.32 16.16
N LYS A 34 14.32 6.17 16.32
CA LYS A 34 15.28 7.01 15.62
C LYS A 34 15.30 6.60 14.14
N PRO A 35 14.93 7.49 13.20
CA PRO A 35 14.93 7.14 11.78
C PRO A 35 16.36 6.89 11.28
N LEU A 36 16.48 5.95 10.35
CA LEU A 36 17.70 5.76 9.57
C LEU A 36 17.90 6.92 8.61
N ARG A 37 19.14 7.26 8.30
CA ARG A 37 19.44 8.21 7.23
C ARG A 37 19.18 7.54 5.88
N LEU A 38 18.70 8.30 4.90
CA LEU A 38 18.41 7.80 3.55
C LEU A 38 19.66 7.27 2.83
N ASP A 39 20.84 7.81 3.16
CA ASP A 39 22.14 7.42 2.61
C ASP A 39 22.82 6.26 3.37
N THR A 40 22.13 5.65 4.34
CA THR A 40 22.66 4.47 5.04
C THR A 40 22.87 3.35 4.01
N PRO A 41 24.00 2.64 3.98
CA PRO A 41 24.21 1.52 3.06
C PRO A 41 23.22 0.38 3.33
N ILE A 42 22.85 -0.36 2.29
CA ILE A 42 22.11 -1.62 2.44
C ILE A 42 23.13 -2.69 2.81
N PHE A 43 22.95 -3.34 3.96
CA PHE A 43 23.85 -4.38 4.44
C PHE A 43 23.48 -5.72 3.80
N GLU A 44 24.47 -6.53 3.42
CA GLU A 44 24.26 -7.82 2.73
C GLU A 44 23.40 -8.82 3.53
N ASP A 45 23.38 -8.70 4.86
CA ASP A 45 22.61 -9.56 5.77
C ASP A 45 21.26 -8.94 6.20
N LYS A 46 20.79 -7.92 5.47
CA LYS A 46 19.55 -7.19 5.76
C LYS A 46 18.74 -6.99 4.48
N VAL A 47 17.43 -6.86 4.65
CA VAL A 47 16.51 -6.41 3.61
C VAL A 47 16.04 -5.01 3.97
N ARG A 48 16.11 -4.08 3.01
CA ARG A 48 15.58 -2.73 3.14
C ARG A 48 14.20 -2.62 2.52
N PHE A 49 13.22 -2.35 3.36
CA PHE A 49 11.88 -1.93 2.94
C PHE A 49 11.84 -0.40 2.84
N VAL A 50 11.34 0.10 1.72
CA VAL A 50 11.07 1.51 1.49
C VAL A 50 9.55 1.69 1.48
N CYS A 51 9.03 2.38 2.48
CA CYS A 51 7.59 2.54 2.67
C CYS A 51 7.16 3.97 2.31
N ILE A 52 6.22 4.07 1.40
CA ILE A 52 5.55 5.31 0.99
C ILE A 52 4.03 5.10 0.98
N SER A 53 3.26 6.17 0.90
CA SER A 53 1.80 6.15 0.84
C SER A 53 1.31 7.52 0.37
N ASP A 54 0.02 7.64 0.03
CA ASP A 54 -0.67 8.92 -0.14
C ASP A 54 0.00 9.85 -1.15
N THR A 55 0.50 9.27 -2.26
CA THR A 55 1.23 10.05 -3.27
C THR A 55 0.30 10.88 -4.14
N HIS A 56 -0.99 10.54 -4.24
CA HIS A 56 -2.01 11.31 -4.95
C HIS A 56 -1.53 11.85 -6.31
N GLU A 57 -1.11 10.95 -7.19
CA GLU A 57 -0.55 11.24 -8.53
C GLU A 57 0.81 11.99 -8.59
N LYS A 58 1.46 12.24 -7.45
CA LYS A 58 2.73 12.98 -7.35
C LYS A 58 3.96 12.08 -7.24
N LEU A 59 3.84 10.78 -7.56
CA LEU A 59 4.96 9.84 -7.43
C LEU A 59 6.22 10.31 -8.19
N GLU A 60 6.05 10.88 -9.38
CA GLU A 60 7.15 11.42 -10.18
C GLU A 60 7.94 12.55 -9.48
N GLU A 61 7.25 13.42 -8.75
CA GLU A 61 7.89 14.49 -7.96
C GLU A 61 8.69 13.92 -6.79
N LEU A 62 8.29 12.75 -6.27
CA LEU A 62 8.92 12.07 -5.16
C LEU A 62 10.07 11.15 -5.59
N LEU A 63 10.16 10.74 -6.86
CA LEU A 63 11.21 9.82 -7.34
C LEU A 63 12.62 10.20 -6.87
N PRO A 64 13.06 11.48 -6.89
CA PRO A 64 14.40 11.84 -6.44
C PRO A 64 14.63 11.69 -4.92
N LEU A 65 13.54 11.58 -4.14
CA LEU A 65 13.57 11.48 -2.68
C LEU A 65 13.42 10.04 -2.19
N ILE A 66 12.95 9.12 -3.05
CA ILE A 66 12.77 7.72 -2.71
C ILE A 66 14.16 7.06 -2.67
N PRO A 67 14.64 6.60 -1.50
CA PRO A 67 15.95 5.96 -1.39
C PRO A 67 15.97 4.59 -2.07
N ASP A 68 17.16 4.07 -2.34
CA ASP A 68 17.33 2.69 -2.75
C ASP A 68 16.88 1.71 -1.66
N GLY A 69 16.35 0.57 -2.09
CA GLY A 69 15.95 -0.54 -1.25
C GLY A 69 15.61 -1.79 -2.05
N ASP A 70 15.41 -2.90 -1.35
CA ASP A 70 15.12 -4.20 -1.97
C ASP A 70 13.63 -4.33 -2.31
N VAL A 71 12.77 -3.78 -1.43
CA VAL A 71 11.31 -3.87 -1.53
C VAL A 71 10.71 -2.48 -1.31
N LEU A 72 9.98 -1.97 -2.29
CA LEU A 72 9.11 -0.80 -2.15
C LEU A 72 7.71 -1.25 -1.72
N ILE A 73 7.12 -0.58 -0.73
CA ILE A 73 5.73 -0.74 -0.32
C ILE A 73 5.02 0.60 -0.49
N HIS A 74 3.95 0.63 -1.27
CA HIS A 74 3.02 1.76 -1.34
C HIS A 74 1.72 1.41 -0.62
N ALA A 75 1.41 2.10 0.47
CA ALA A 75 0.30 1.77 1.36
C ALA A 75 -1.06 2.40 0.96
N GLY A 76 -1.33 2.53 -0.34
CA GLY A 76 -2.56 3.12 -0.88
C GLY A 76 -2.49 4.62 -1.19
N ASP A 77 -3.58 5.13 -1.78
CA ASP A 77 -3.79 6.51 -2.20
C ASP A 77 -2.73 7.02 -3.19
N PHE A 78 -2.49 6.24 -4.24
CA PHE A 78 -1.61 6.63 -5.34
C PHE A 78 -2.34 7.38 -6.47
N THR A 79 -3.66 7.29 -6.50
CA THR A 79 -4.55 8.02 -7.41
C THR A 79 -5.28 9.15 -6.67
N ASN A 80 -6.02 10.00 -7.41
CA ASN A 80 -6.93 10.96 -6.79
C ASN A 80 -8.37 10.42 -6.80
N TYR A 81 -8.77 9.68 -7.83
CA TYR A 81 -10.13 9.19 -7.99
C TYR A 81 -10.21 7.80 -8.66
N GLY A 82 -9.12 7.04 -8.74
CA GLY A 82 -9.09 5.75 -9.41
C GLY A 82 -9.34 5.82 -10.92
N ASP A 83 -9.16 7.00 -11.53
CA ASP A 83 -9.33 7.18 -12.97
C ASP A 83 -8.30 6.32 -13.72
N ILE A 84 -8.71 5.69 -14.82
CA ILE A 84 -7.84 4.78 -15.59
C ILE A 84 -6.52 5.43 -16.01
N GLY A 85 -6.55 6.71 -16.38
CA GLY A 85 -5.34 7.47 -16.72
C GLY A 85 -4.37 7.61 -15.54
N GLU A 86 -4.89 7.80 -14.32
CA GLU A 86 -4.11 7.91 -13.09
C GLU A 86 -3.42 6.57 -12.78
N VAL A 87 -4.16 5.45 -12.93
CA VAL A 87 -3.60 4.10 -12.72
C VAL A 87 -2.50 3.78 -13.73
N ILE A 88 -2.70 4.10 -15.02
CA ILE A 88 -1.67 3.90 -16.06
C ILE A 88 -0.43 4.74 -15.74
N LYS A 89 -0.63 6.02 -15.39
CA LYS A 89 0.45 6.94 -15.03
C LYS A 89 1.24 6.42 -13.82
N PHE A 90 0.55 6.01 -12.76
CA PHE A 90 1.18 5.44 -11.58
C PHE A 90 1.97 4.17 -11.92
N ASN A 91 1.40 3.25 -12.69
CA ASN A 91 2.07 2.02 -13.09
C ASN A 91 3.35 2.30 -13.89
N ALA A 92 3.33 3.29 -14.78
CA ALA A 92 4.53 3.72 -15.51
C ALA A 92 5.59 4.32 -14.57
N GLN A 93 5.17 5.21 -13.65
CA GLN A 93 6.07 5.90 -12.72
C GLN A 93 6.72 4.94 -11.72
N ILE A 94 5.96 4.02 -11.11
CA ILE A 94 6.51 3.02 -10.17
C ILE A 94 7.45 2.03 -10.86
N GLY A 95 7.25 1.78 -12.17
CA GLY A 95 8.16 0.96 -12.99
C GLY A 95 9.57 1.53 -13.10
N ASN A 96 9.72 2.85 -13.03
CA ASN A 96 11.02 3.52 -13.12
C ASN A 96 11.86 3.42 -11.83
N LEU A 97 11.26 2.99 -10.72
CA LEU A 97 11.99 2.82 -9.46
C LEU A 97 12.90 1.58 -9.51
N PRO A 98 14.12 1.66 -8.94
CA PRO A 98 15.13 0.60 -9.04
C PRO A 98 14.81 -0.64 -8.19
N HIS A 99 13.86 -0.53 -7.26
CA HIS A 99 13.44 -1.58 -6.35
C HIS A 99 13.05 -2.85 -7.12
N LYS A 100 13.61 -3.99 -6.70
CA LYS A 100 13.35 -5.28 -7.34
C LYS A 100 11.91 -5.74 -7.14
N HIS A 101 11.39 -5.51 -5.93
CA HIS A 101 10.00 -5.82 -5.58
C HIS A 101 9.26 -4.51 -5.29
N LYS A 102 8.06 -4.36 -5.85
CA LYS A 102 7.16 -3.24 -5.57
C LYS A 102 5.81 -3.82 -5.18
N LEU A 103 5.35 -3.51 -3.98
CA LEU A 103 4.11 -4.00 -3.41
C LEU A 103 3.16 -2.82 -3.23
N VAL A 104 1.92 -2.97 -3.64
CA VAL A 104 0.94 -1.88 -3.61
C VAL A 104 -0.38 -2.41 -3.08
N VAL A 105 -0.99 -1.69 -2.16
CA VAL A 105 -2.40 -1.85 -1.77
C VAL A 105 -3.18 -0.64 -2.25
N ALA A 106 -4.50 -0.78 -2.35
CA ALA A 106 -5.41 0.35 -2.60
C ALA A 106 -5.71 1.08 -1.27
N GLY A 107 -5.85 2.39 -1.35
CA GLY A 107 -6.46 3.23 -0.32
C GLY A 107 -7.88 3.64 -0.73
N ASN A 108 -8.42 4.67 -0.07
CA ASN A 108 -9.79 5.12 -0.33
C ASN A 108 -9.93 5.97 -1.61
N HIS A 109 -8.82 6.40 -2.22
CA HIS A 109 -8.85 7.14 -3.48
C HIS A 109 -8.85 6.25 -4.73
N GLU A 110 -8.54 4.96 -4.58
CA GLU A 110 -8.57 3.97 -5.66
C GLU A 110 -10.00 3.46 -5.97
N ILE A 111 -10.89 4.40 -6.31
CA ILE A 111 -12.30 4.10 -6.64
C ILE A 111 -12.34 3.10 -7.81
N GLY A 112 -13.06 2.00 -7.60
CA GLY A 112 -13.25 0.91 -8.54
C GLY A 112 -12.38 -0.32 -8.28
N PHE A 113 -11.49 -0.27 -7.30
CA PHE A 113 -10.62 -1.38 -6.94
C PHE A 113 -11.32 -2.44 -6.08
N GLU A 114 -12.34 -2.06 -5.30
CA GLU A 114 -13.08 -2.99 -4.45
C GLU A 114 -14.14 -3.78 -5.24
N ASP A 115 -14.35 -5.05 -4.88
CA ASP A 115 -15.42 -5.86 -5.46
C ASP A 115 -16.79 -5.36 -4.99
N GLY A 116 -17.72 -5.18 -5.94
CA GLY A 116 -19.07 -4.67 -5.65
C GLY A 116 -19.19 -3.15 -5.62
N GLU A 117 -18.09 -2.41 -5.80
CA GLU A 117 -18.14 -0.95 -5.97
C GLU A 117 -18.79 -0.56 -7.30
N GLU A 118 -19.71 0.41 -7.27
CA GLU A 118 -20.36 0.92 -8.47
C GLU A 118 -19.42 1.86 -9.24
N LEU A 119 -19.11 1.47 -10.47
CA LEU A 119 -18.31 2.28 -11.39
C LEU A 119 -19.19 3.25 -12.16
N ASN A 120 -18.68 4.47 -12.37
CA ASN A 120 -19.35 5.43 -13.25
C ASN A 120 -19.19 5.04 -14.73
N GLU A 121 -20.01 5.65 -15.61
CA GLU A 121 -20.03 5.34 -17.05
C GLU A 121 -18.65 5.51 -17.72
N LYS A 122 -17.87 6.53 -17.29
CA LYS A 122 -16.54 6.82 -17.83
C LYS A 122 -15.55 5.71 -17.46
N GLN A 123 -15.56 5.25 -16.21
CA GLN A 123 -14.73 4.13 -15.75
C GLN A 123 -15.09 2.84 -16.48
N LEU A 124 -16.38 2.51 -16.58
CA LEU A 124 -16.86 1.33 -17.32
C LEU A 124 -16.45 1.37 -18.80
N ALA A 125 -16.62 2.51 -19.46
CA ALA A 125 -16.20 2.69 -20.85
C ALA A 125 -14.68 2.49 -21.01
N GLY A 126 -13.87 3.03 -20.09
CA GLY A 126 -12.42 2.87 -20.09
C GLY A 126 -11.99 1.41 -19.93
N LEU A 127 -12.58 0.69 -18.97
CA LEU A 127 -12.31 -0.73 -18.73
C LEU A 127 -12.71 -1.59 -19.94
N ASN A 128 -13.91 -1.37 -20.48
CA ASN A 128 -14.40 -2.09 -21.65
C ASN A 128 -13.52 -1.86 -22.89
N MET A 129 -13.07 -0.64 -23.11
CA MET A 129 -12.17 -0.31 -24.22
C MET A 129 -10.81 -1.01 -24.09
N LEU A 130 -10.33 -1.20 -22.86
CA LEU A 130 -9.07 -1.88 -22.56
C LEU A 130 -9.21 -3.41 -22.43
N GLY A 131 -10.44 -3.93 -22.42
CA GLY A 131 -10.71 -5.37 -22.28
C GLY A 131 -10.35 -5.93 -20.90
N ILE A 132 -10.39 -5.10 -19.85
CA ILE A 132 -10.09 -5.47 -18.46
C ILE A 132 -11.34 -5.30 -17.60
N ASN A 133 -11.41 -6.03 -16.48
CA ASN A 133 -12.57 -5.96 -15.59
C ASN A 133 -12.33 -5.00 -14.43
N LYS A 134 -11.08 -4.87 -13.98
CA LYS A 134 -10.71 -4.04 -12.83
C LYS A 134 -9.50 -3.16 -13.13
N PRO A 135 -9.46 -1.91 -12.61
CA PRO A 135 -8.35 -1.01 -12.85
C PRO A 135 -7.00 -1.55 -12.37
N TYR A 136 -6.98 -2.33 -11.27
CA TYR A 136 -5.75 -2.92 -10.75
C TYR A 136 -5.06 -3.88 -11.72
N GLU A 137 -5.75 -4.40 -12.75
CA GLU A 137 -5.15 -5.25 -13.79
C GLU A 137 -4.09 -4.49 -14.61
N LEU A 138 -4.12 -3.16 -14.59
CA LEU A 138 -3.14 -2.29 -15.22
C LEU A 138 -1.83 -2.16 -14.43
N LEU A 139 -1.78 -2.64 -13.18
CA LEU A 139 -0.62 -2.55 -12.30
C LEU A 139 0.41 -3.64 -12.61
N THR A 140 0.99 -3.61 -13.80
CA THR A 140 1.93 -4.63 -14.29
C THR A 140 3.36 -4.49 -13.75
N ASN A 141 3.74 -3.31 -13.25
CA ASN A 141 5.08 -3.02 -12.74
C ASN A 141 5.19 -3.19 -11.22
N CYS A 142 4.13 -3.65 -10.56
CA CYS A 142 4.13 -3.96 -9.14
C CYS A 142 3.23 -5.18 -8.85
N SER A 143 3.34 -5.72 -7.65
CA SER A 143 2.39 -6.70 -7.12
C SER A 143 1.33 -5.95 -6.32
N TYR A 144 0.14 -5.81 -6.90
CA TYR A 144 -1.03 -5.37 -6.16
C TYR A 144 -1.39 -6.40 -5.08
N LEU A 145 -1.94 -6.00 -3.93
CA LEU A 145 -2.43 -6.88 -2.87
C LEU A 145 -3.79 -6.35 -2.39
N CYS A 146 -4.76 -7.25 -2.27
CA CYS A 146 -6.09 -7.01 -1.71
C CYS A 146 -6.50 -8.30 -0.99
N ASP A 147 -6.68 -8.23 0.33
CA ASP A 147 -7.01 -9.35 1.22
C ASP A 147 -6.17 -10.61 0.97
N ARG A 148 -4.88 -10.42 0.66
CA ARG A 148 -3.97 -11.50 0.27
C ARG A 148 -2.55 -11.21 0.73
N GLN A 149 -1.87 -12.29 1.07
CA GLN A 149 -0.47 -12.27 1.47
C GLN A 149 0.47 -12.64 0.31
N ILE A 150 1.73 -12.23 0.41
CA ILE A 150 2.81 -12.60 -0.50
C ILE A 150 4.10 -12.88 0.28
N GLU A 151 4.91 -13.82 -0.21
CA GLU A 151 6.25 -14.06 0.31
C GLU A 151 7.30 -13.40 -0.60
N VAL A 152 8.13 -12.53 -0.02
CA VAL A 152 9.20 -11.82 -0.72
C VAL A 152 10.47 -11.89 0.12
N LEU A 153 11.56 -12.44 -0.44
CA LEU A 153 12.85 -12.57 0.26
C LEU A 153 12.74 -13.27 1.64
N ASN A 154 11.88 -14.29 1.73
CA ASN A 154 11.53 -15.03 2.96
C ASN A 154 10.77 -14.21 4.03
N PHE A 155 10.21 -13.06 3.66
CA PHE A 155 9.27 -12.31 4.49
C PHE A 155 7.85 -12.55 3.99
N LEU A 156 6.98 -13.03 4.89
CA LEU A 156 5.54 -13.07 4.65
C LEU A 156 4.94 -11.70 4.95
N LEU A 157 4.34 -11.09 3.92
CA LEU A 157 3.67 -9.81 3.99
C LEU A 157 2.17 -10.07 3.79
N ILE A 158 1.35 -9.59 4.72
CA ILE A 158 -0.09 -9.85 4.84
C ILE A 158 -0.86 -8.61 4.44
#